data_AF-A0A371XSV5-F1
#
_entry.id   AF-A0A371XSV5-F1
#
_cell.length_a   1.000
_cell.length_b   1.000
_cell.length_c   1.000
_cell.angle_alpha   90.00
_cell.angle_beta   90.00
_cell.angle_gamma   90.00
#
_symmetry.space_group_name_H-M   'P 1'
#
loop_
_entity.id
_entity.type
_entity.pdbx_description
1 polymer ?
#
loop_
_entity_poly.entity_id
_entity_poly.type
_entity_poly.pdbx_seq_one_letter_code
_entity_poly.pdbx_strand_id
1 'polypeptide(L)' 'MNTSYLDDIARRIAYAAEQFTPSHRPNARQKADAAAVLRDMFQATEVHGLSFADFDGIGDFPRMAIQLVQHRDQH' A
#
# COMPACT_ATOMS: atom_id res chain seq x y z
N MET A 1 15.00 -3.04 -8.00
CA MET A 1 13.91 -2.12 -7.65
C MET A 1 14.40 -0.68 -7.74
N ASN A 2 13.69 0.17 -8.47
CA ASN A 2 14.08 1.56 -8.74
C ASN A 2 13.60 2.49 -7.61
N THR A 3 14.38 3.48 -7.18
CA THR A 3 14.03 4.38 -6.05
C THR A 3 12.70 5.11 -6.28
N SER A 4 12.44 5.50 -7.53
CA SER A 4 11.17 6.11 -7.98
C SER A 4 9.93 5.28 -7.62
N TYR A 5 10.08 3.96 -7.53
CA TYR A 5 8.98 3.04 -7.24
C TYR A 5 8.55 3.08 -5.78
N LEU A 6 9.53 3.18 -4.87
CA LEU A 6 9.28 3.25 -3.44
C LEU A 6 8.63 4.58 -3.07
N ASP A 7 9.03 5.67 -3.73
CA ASP A 7 8.43 6.99 -3.58
C ASP A 7 6.97 6.99 -4.05
N ASP A 8 6.66 6.30 -5.14
CA ASP A 8 5.29 6.17 -5.65
C ASP A 8 4.38 5.38 -4.70
N ILE A 9 4.87 4.27 -4.13
CA ILE A 9 4.13 3.52 -3.10
C ILE A 9 3.87 4.41 -1.89
N ALA A 10 4.90 5.09 -1.38
CA ALA A 10 4.77 5.95 -0.20
C ALA A 10 3.76 7.08 -0.43
N ARG A 11 3.82 7.74 -1.60
CA ARG A 11 2.88 8.79 -1.99
C ARG A 11 1.44 8.29 -2.07
N ARG A 12 1.23 7.12 -2.67
CA ARG A 12 -0.11 6.51 -2.78
C ARG A 12 -0.67 6.09 -1.43
N ILE A 13 0.16 5.56 -0.53
CA ILE A 13 -0.23 5.26 0.86
C ILE A 13 -0.61 6.55 1.61
N ALA A 14 0.17 7.62 1.44
CA ALA A 14 -0.14 8.90 2.05
C ALA A 14 -1.50 9.44 1.57
N TYR A 15 -1.73 9.41 0.25
CA TYR A 15 -3.00 9.82 -0.35
C TYR A 15 -4.18 8.96 0.13
N ALA A 16 -4.04 7.62 0.13
CA ALA A 16 -5.10 6.74 0.59
C ALA A 16 -5.41 6.92 2.07
N ALA A 17 -4.40 7.17 2.92
CA ALA A 17 -4.59 7.46 4.34
C ALA A 17 -5.41 8.73 4.59
N GLU A 18 -5.39 9.70 3.69
CA GLU A 18 -6.19 10.92 3.81
C GLU A 18 -7.68 10.67 3.62
N GLN A 19 -8.05 9.63 2.85
CA GLN A 19 -9.43 9.25 2.58
C GLN A 19 -10.14 8.55 3.76
N PHE A 20 -9.41 8.15 4.81
CA PHE A 20 -9.99 7.56 6.00
C PHE A 20 -10.62 8.65 6.88
N THR A 21 -11.74 8.31 7.55
CA THR A 21 -12.28 9.15 8.63
C THR A 21 -11.21 9.37 9.71
N PRO A 22 -11.16 10.53 10.38
CA PRO A 22 -10.09 10.83 11.35
C PRO A 22 -9.86 9.76 12.42
N SER A 23 -10.94 9.14 12.93
CA SER A 23 -10.88 8.07 13.93
C SER A 23 -10.24 6.75 13.43
N HIS A 24 -10.12 6.58 12.11
CA HIS A 24 -9.58 5.37 11.47
C HIS A 24 -8.35 5.68 10.60
N ARG A 25 -7.78 6.89 10.70
CA ARG A 25 -6.61 7.27 9.91
C ARG A 25 -5.39 6.48 10.40
N PRO A 26 -4.62 5.82 9.50
CA PRO A 26 -3.46 5.04 9.91
C PRO A 26 -2.36 5.94 10.48
N ASN A 27 -1.73 5.47 11.55
CA ASN A 27 -0.55 6.12 12.11
C ASN A 27 0.70 5.90 11.22
N ALA A 28 1.81 6.57 11.55
CA ALA A 28 3.03 6.50 10.75
C ALA A 28 3.58 5.08 10.58
N ARG A 29 3.52 4.26 11.64
CA ARG A 29 3.94 2.85 11.58
C ARG A 29 3.04 2.05 10.65
N GLN A 30 1.73 2.22 10.74
CA GLN A 30 0.77 1.53 9.87
C GLN A 30 0.94 1.90 8.40
N LYS A 31 1.27 3.17 8.10
CA LYS A 31 1.61 3.60 6.74
C LYS A 31 2.88 2.91 6.25
N ALA A 32 3.94 2.86 7.06
CA ALA A 32 5.19 2.19 6.70
C ALA A 32 4.99 0.69 6.46
N ASP A 33 4.23 0.02 7.34
CA ASP A 33 3.90 -1.39 7.21
C ASP A 33 3.05 -1.66 5.96
N ALA A 34 2.05 -0.81 5.68
CA ALA A 34 1.22 -0.94 4.48
C ALA A 34 2.04 -0.73 3.19
N ALA A 35 3.00 0.20 3.20
CA ALA A 35 3.94 0.37 2.10
C ALA A 35 4.82 -0.86 1.88
N ALA A 36 5.28 -1.50 2.96
CA ALA A 36 6.04 -2.76 2.87
C ALA A 36 5.18 -3.91 2.32
N VAL A 37 3.94 -4.06 2.79
CA VAL A 37 3.00 -5.07 2.29
C VAL A 37 2.76 -4.90 0.79
N LEU A 38 2.51 -3.67 0.34
CA LEU A 38 2.37 -3.39 -1.09
C LEU A 38 3.62 -3.76 -1.87
N ARG A 39 4.79 -3.30 -1.42
CA ARG A 39 6.06 -3.61 -2.07
C ARG A 39 6.24 -5.12 -2.24
N ASP A 40 5.96 -5.89 -1.20
CA ASP A 40 6.14 -7.34 -1.20
C ASP A 40 5.12 -8.04 -2.11
N MET A 41 3.86 -7.59 -2.13
CA MET A 41 2.85 -8.05 -3.09
C MET A 41 3.31 -7.84 -4.53
N PHE A 42 3.85 -6.66 -4.84
CA PHE A 42 4.31 -6.37 -6.19
C PHE A 42 5.54 -7.19 -6.59
N GLN A 43 6.52 -7.34 -5.70
CA GLN A 43 7.66 -8.24 -5.95
C GLN A 43 7.19 -9.67 -6.24
N ALA A 44 6.17 -10.15 -5.53
CA ALA A 44 5.59 -11.46 -5.80
C ALA A 44 4.91 -11.52 -7.18
N THR A 45 4.31 -10.44 -7.66
CA THR A 45 3.64 -10.41 -8.98
C THR A 45 4.61 -10.26 -10.15
N GLU A 46 5.79 -9.67 -9.93
CA GLU A 46 6.85 -9.57 -10.95
C GLU A 46 7.28 -10.95 -11.46
N VAL A 47 7.21 -12.01 -10.63
CA VAL A 47 7.51 -13.39 -11.06
C VAL A 47 6.54 -13.91 -12.13
N HIS A 48 5.39 -13.27 -12.26
CA HIS A 48 4.36 -13.56 -13.26
C HIS A 48 4.39 -12.56 -14.42
N GLY A 49 5.39 -11.68 -14.49
CA GLY A 49 5.53 -10.67 -15.53
C GLY A 49 4.55 -9.49 -15.39
N LEU A 50 3.91 -9.34 -14.22
CA LEU A 50 3.03 -8.22 -13.93
C LEU A 50 3.83 -7.04 -13.37
N SER A 51 3.46 -5.85 -13.81
CA SER A 51 3.99 -4.58 -13.36
C SER A 51 2.95 -3.82 -12.54
N PHE A 52 3.40 -2.79 -11.84
CA PHE A 52 2.53 -1.89 -11.09
C PHE A 52 1.46 -1.20 -11.96
N ALA A 53 1.76 -0.95 -13.24
CA ALA A 53 0.81 -0.38 -14.19
C ALA A 53 -0.35 -1.34 -14.50
N ASP A 54 -0.12 -2.65 -14.41
CA ASP A 54 -1.16 -3.67 -14.59
C ASP A 54 -2.18 -3.66 -13.43
N PHE A 55 -1.78 -3.10 -12.27
CA PHE A 55 -2.63 -2.95 -11.09
C PHE A 55 -3.33 -1.60 -10.99
N ASP A 56 -2.96 -0.60 -11.81
CA ASP A 56 -3.61 0.73 -11.77
C ASP A 56 -5.11 0.69 -12.08
N GLY A 57 -5.58 -0.35 -12.78
CA GLY A 57 -7.00 -0.59 -13.04
C GLY A 57 -7.73 -1.41 -11.97
N ILE A 58 -7.02 -2.02 -11.02
CA ILE A 58 -7.55 -3.02 -10.09
C ILE A 58 -7.72 -2.40 -8.70
N GLY A 59 -8.66 -1.48 -8.53
CA GLY A 59 -9.08 -0.95 -7.22
C GLY A 59 -7.98 -0.26 -6.37
N ASP A 60 -8.36 0.32 -5.23
CA ASP A 60 -7.44 1.12 -4.40
C ASP A 60 -6.56 0.20 -3.50
N PHE A 61 -5.53 -0.41 -4.10
CA PHE A 61 -4.52 -1.24 -3.41
C PHE A 61 -3.91 -0.58 -2.15
N PRO A 62 -3.48 0.69 -2.18
CA PRO A 62 -3.03 1.41 -0.99
C PRO A 62 -4.02 1.38 0.16
N ARG A 63 -5.30 1.60 -0.12
CA ARG A 63 -6.34 1.52 0.89
C ARG A 63 -6.50 0.10 1.44
N MET A 64 -6.45 -0.93 0.58
CA MET A 64 -6.52 -2.33 1.02
C MET A 64 -5.33 -2.70 1.92
N ALA A 65 -4.12 -2.29 1.57
CA ALA A 65 -2.94 -2.56 2.39
C ALA A 65 -3.03 -1.90 3.78
N ILE A 66 -3.53 -0.66 3.85
CA ILE A 66 -3.81 0.02 5.13
C ILE A 66 -4.81 -0.78 5.96
N GLN A 67 -5.93 -1.20 5.35
CA GLN A 67 -6.96 -1.98 6.05
C GLN A 67 -6.44 -3.34 6.54
N LEU A 68 -5.60 -4.01 5.76
CA LEU A 68 -4.98 -5.28 6.13
C LEU A 68 -4.07 -5.11 7.37
N VAL A 69 -3.24 -4.06 7.38
CA VAL A 69 -2.36 -3.74 8.52
C VAL A 69 -3.19 -3.36 9.75
N GLN A 70 -4.22 -2.53 9.59
CA GLN A 70 -5.10 -2.15 10.70
C GLN A 70 -5.82 -3.36 11.28
N HIS A 71 -6.31 -4.27 10.44
CA HIS A 71 -6.92 -5.52 10.88
C HIS A 71 -5.91 -6.40 11.63
N ARG A 72 -4.68 -6.56 11.11
CA ARG A 72 -3.61 -7.30 11.78
C ARG A 72 -3.31 -6.74 13.18
N ASP A 73 -3.24 -5.42 13.31
CA ASP A 73 -2.90 -4.76 14.58
C ASP A 73 -4.06 -4.78 15.61
N GLN A 74 -5.27 -5.19 15.21
CA GLN A 74 -6.44 -5.33 16.07
C GLN A 74 -6.57 -6.74 16.71
N HIS A 75 -5.78 -7.71 16.27
CA HIS A 75 -5.74 -9.10 16.79
C HIS A 75 -4.39 -9.41 17.41
#